data_AF-W1F6M6-F1
#
_entry.id   AF-W1F6M6-F1
#
_cell.length_a   1.000
_cell.length_b   1.000
_cell.length_c   1.000
_cell.angle_alpha   90.00
_cell.angle_beta   90.00
_cell.angle_gamma   90.00
#
_symmetry.space_group_name_H-M   'P 1'
#
loop_
_entity.id
_entity.type
_entity.pdbx_description
1 polymer ?
#
loop_
_entity_poly.entity_id
_entity_poly.type
_entity_poly.pdbx_seq_one_letter_code
_entity_poly.pdbx_strand_id
1 'polypeptide(L)'
;MQEWDFKEMLWTVPKEHSKTKVAIFRPIPESILPFVTQLVEQNRHTGLLLGELKGQSSVAEYGRTAHRRINQAPWTLHDIRHTFTTMLNDLGVDPHIVEQLTAHQMPGMQRVYNHSRYLDAKRDALNLWVDRLELLQNNDEKIVVMTPRIYPQNS
;
A
#
# COMPACT_ATOMS: atom_id res chain seq x y z
N MET A 1 -10.32 -17.55 -0.12
CA MET A 1 -9.65 -16.24 -0.21
C MET A 1 -8.17 -16.51 -0.52
N GLN A 2 -7.79 -16.54 -1.80
CA GLN A 2 -6.47 -17.03 -2.24
C GLN A 2 -5.38 -15.94 -2.30
N GLU A 3 -5.74 -14.67 -2.19
CA GLU A 3 -4.80 -13.54 -2.34
C GLU A 3 -4.06 -13.15 -1.05
N TRP A 4 -4.62 -13.48 0.12
CA TRP A 4 -4.11 -13.01 1.41
C TRP A 4 -3.48 -14.19 2.16
N ASP A 5 -2.16 -14.15 2.28
CA ASP A 5 -1.38 -15.10 3.06
C ASP A 5 -0.94 -14.43 4.36
N PHE A 6 -1.68 -14.67 5.44
CA PHE A 6 -1.36 -14.14 6.77
C PHE A 6 -0.23 -14.90 7.47
N LYS A 7 0.15 -16.09 6.98
CA LYS A 7 1.31 -16.81 7.51
C LYS A 7 2.59 -16.20 6.97
N GLU A 8 2.63 -15.91 5.68
CA GLU A 8 3.77 -15.28 5.00
C GLU A 8 3.71 -13.74 5.02
N MET A 9 2.70 -13.15 5.66
CA MET A 9 2.47 -11.70 5.75
C MET A 9 2.47 -11.03 4.38
N LEU A 10 1.74 -11.61 3.42
CA LEU A 10 1.78 -11.22 2.01
C LEU A 10 0.39 -11.15 1.40
N TRP A 11 0.09 -10.01 0.78
CA TRP A 11 -1.02 -9.86 -0.15
C TRP A 11 -0.51 -9.95 -1.59
N THR A 12 -1.05 -10.91 -2.34
CA THR A 12 -0.72 -11.13 -3.74
C THR A 12 -1.94 -10.83 -4.61
N VAL A 13 -1.82 -9.81 -5.48
CA VAL A 13 -2.79 -9.57 -6.55
C VAL A 13 -2.37 -10.41 -7.76
N PRO A 14 -3.15 -11.42 -8.18
CA PRO A 14 -2.83 -12.25 -9.32
C PRO A 14 -2.78 -11.43 -10.62
N LYS A 15 -2.06 -11.93 -11.63
CA LYS A 15 -1.94 -11.26 -12.94
C LYS A 15 -3.30 -11.08 -13.62
N GLU A 16 -4.24 -11.98 -13.35
CA GLU A 16 -5.62 -11.97 -13.85
C GLU A 16 -6.37 -10.72 -13.37
N HIS A 17 -6.09 -10.28 -12.15
CA HIS A 17 -6.72 -9.13 -11.49
C HIS A 17 -5.92 -7.84 -11.65
N SER A 18 -4.69 -7.92 -12.19
CA SER A 18 -3.82 -6.77 -12.41
C SER A 18 -4.05 -6.10 -13.77
N LYS A 19 -4.09 -4.77 -13.79
CA LYS A 19 -4.19 -3.97 -15.03
C LYS A 19 -2.99 -4.20 -15.96
N THR A 20 -1.81 -4.45 -15.39
CA THR A 20 -0.56 -4.62 -16.15
C THR A 20 -0.32 -6.07 -16.56
N LYS A 21 -1.20 -7.01 -16.20
CA LYS A 21 -1.03 -8.46 -16.40
C LYS A 21 0.23 -9.03 -15.73
N VAL A 22 0.72 -8.35 -14.70
CA VAL A 22 1.82 -8.79 -13.83
C VAL A 22 1.27 -8.94 -12.41
N ALA A 23 1.63 -10.04 -11.74
CA ALA A 23 1.27 -10.26 -10.34
C ALA A 23 1.95 -9.22 -9.45
N ILE A 24 1.22 -8.69 -8.46
CA ILE A 24 1.72 -7.67 -7.55
C ILE A 24 1.80 -8.28 -6.16
N PHE A 25 2.97 -8.13 -5.53
CA PHE A 25 3.24 -8.64 -4.20
C PHE A 25 3.43 -7.48 -3.22
N ARG A 26 2.61 -7.44 -2.16
CA ARG A 26 2.64 -6.42 -1.12
C ARG A 26 2.73 -7.07 0.25
N PRO A 27 3.83 -6.86 0.99
CA PRO A 27 3.91 -7.26 2.39
C PRO A 27 2.79 -6.60 3.20
N ILE A 28 2.35 -7.27 4.25
CA ILE A 28 1.35 -6.77 5.19
C ILE A 28 2.11 -6.30 6.44
N PRO A 29 2.12 -4.99 6.77
CA PRO A 29 2.65 -4.53 8.05
C PRO A 29 1.98 -5.22 9.24
N GLU A 30 2.74 -5.57 10.26
CA GLU A 30 2.21 -6.27 11.44
C GLU A 30 1.15 -5.44 12.18
N SER A 31 1.34 -4.12 12.25
CA SER A 31 0.42 -3.19 12.89
C SER A 31 -0.98 -3.18 12.26
N ILE A 32 -1.10 -3.45 10.96
CA ILE A 32 -2.41 -3.49 10.28
C ILE A 32 -3.04 -4.88 10.28
N LEU A 33 -2.31 -5.93 10.67
CA LEU A 33 -2.78 -7.31 10.61
C LEU A 33 -4.10 -7.50 11.37
N PRO A 34 -4.29 -7.02 12.62
CA PRO A 34 -5.54 -7.21 13.33
C PRO A 34 -6.75 -6.65 12.58
N PHE A 35 -6.59 -5.47 11.96
CA PHE A 35 -7.63 -4.81 11.19
C PHE A 35 -7.97 -5.58 9.91
N VAL A 36 -6.95 -6.02 9.16
CA VAL A 36 -7.16 -6.80 7.92
C VAL A 36 -7.77 -8.16 8.25
N THR A 37 -7.32 -8.85 9.29
CA THR A 37 -7.90 -10.13 9.74
C THR A 37 -9.37 -9.97 10.12
N GLN A 38 -9.74 -8.91 10.84
CA GLN A 38 -11.13 -8.63 11.18
C GLN A 38 -12.00 -8.45 9.93
N LEU A 39 -11.55 -7.64 8.97
CA LEU A 39 -12.29 -7.41 7.71
C LEU A 39 -12.46 -8.69 6.90
N VAL A 40 -11.42 -9.51 6.85
CA VAL A 40 -11.45 -10.81 6.17
C VAL A 40 -12.44 -11.75 6.83
N GLU A 41 -12.47 -11.82 8.16
CA GLU A 41 -13.42 -12.69 8.86
C GLU A 41 -14.86 -12.25 8.62
N GLN A 42 -15.13 -10.94 8.74
CA GLN A 42 -16.46 -10.36 8.51
C GLN A 42 -16.98 -10.65 7.10
N ASN A 43 -16.10 -10.61 6.10
CA ASN A 43 -16.45 -10.75 4.69
C ASN A 43 -16.10 -12.13 4.11
N ARG A 44 -15.77 -13.12 4.95
CA ARG A 44 -15.36 -14.47 4.54
C ARG A 44 -16.33 -15.11 3.56
N HIS A 45 -17.63 -14.88 3.77
CA HIS A 45 -18.73 -15.44 2.97
C HIS A 45 -18.78 -14.91 1.53
N THR A 46 -18.19 -13.75 1.23
CA THR A 46 -18.17 -13.15 -0.11
C THR A 46 -16.87 -13.44 -0.86
N GLY A 47 -15.82 -13.85 -0.14
CA GLY A 47 -14.48 -14.04 -0.70
C GLY A 47 -13.75 -12.74 -1.04
N LEU A 48 -14.29 -11.58 -0.64
CA LEU A 48 -13.74 -10.25 -0.91
C LEU A 48 -13.38 -9.56 0.41
N LEU A 49 -12.34 -8.73 0.41
CA LEU A 49 -11.94 -7.99 1.61
C LEU A 49 -13.02 -6.99 2.08
N LEU A 50 -13.69 -6.31 1.15
CA LEU A 50 -14.66 -5.25 1.43
C LEU A 50 -16.12 -5.70 1.34
N GLY A 51 -16.39 -7.01 1.27
CA GLY A 51 -17.73 -7.57 1.24
C GLY A 51 -18.48 -7.47 -0.09
N GLU A 52 -18.14 -6.52 -0.96
CA GLU A 52 -18.90 -6.26 -2.19
C GLU A 52 -18.01 -6.16 -3.44
N LEU A 53 -18.45 -6.79 -4.53
CA LEU A 53 -17.88 -6.55 -5.87
C LEU A 53 -18.48 -5.26 -6.41
N LYS A 54 -17.65 -4.21 -6.54
CA LYS A 54 -18.03 -2.96 -7.20
C LYS A 54 -17.39 -2.86 -8.56
N GLY A 55 -18.18 -2.49 -9.57
CA GLY A 55 -17.65 -2.09 -10.88
C GLY A 55 -16.70 -0.89 -10.76
N GLN A 56 -15.79 -0.71 -11.70
CA GLN A 56 -14.79 0.37 -11.66
C GLN A 56 -15.41 1.77 -11.53
N SER A 57 -16.54 2.01 -12.22
CA SER A 57 -17.32 3.25 -12.11
C SER A 57 -17.85 3.47 -10.69
N SER A 58 -18.37 2.41 -10.06
CA SER A 58 -18.90 2.43 -8.69
C SER A 58 -17.82 2.70 -7.64
N VAL A 59 -16.61 2.13 -7.79
CA VAL A 59 -15.48 2.43 -6.89
C VAL A 59 -15.02 3.88 -7.04
N ALA A 60 -14.93 4.38 -8.27
CA ALA A 60 -14.52 5.76 -8.52
C ALA A 60 -15.54 6.76 -7.96
N GLU A 61 -16.83 6.50 -8.14
CA GLU A 61 -17.91 7.33 -7.60
C GLU A 61 -17.98 7.26 -6.06
N TYR A 62 -17.84 6.07 -5.48
CA TYR A 62 -17.70 5.89 -4.03
C TYR A 62 -16.55 6.76 -3.49
N GLY A 63 -15.39 6.69 -4.15
CA GLY A 63 -14.22 7.49 -3.83
C GLY A 63 -14.44 9.00 -3.91
N ARG A 64 -15.05 9.47 -5.01
CA ARG A 64 -15.35 10.90 -5.22
C ARG A 64 -16.29 11.49 -4.18
N THR A 65 -17.09 10.67 -3.51
CA THR A 65 -18.07 11.13 -2.51
C THR A 65 -17.62 10.87 -1.07
N ALA A 66 -16.49 10.18 -0.86
CA ALA A 66 -16.00 9.82 0.46
C ALA A 66 -15.72 11.04 1.34
N HIS A 67 -15.07 12.08 0.80
CA HIS A 67 -14.77 13.32 1.54
C HIS A 67 -16.04 13.98 2.12
N ARG A 68 -17.17 13.95 1.41
CA ARG A 68 -18.44 14.51 1.91
C ARG A 68 -18.98 13.75 3.11
N ARG A 69 -18.82 12.42 3.13
CA ARG A 69 -19.31 11.56 4.23
C ARG A 69 -18.53 11.77 5.52
N ILE A 70 -17.29 12.22 5.41
CA ILE A 70 -16.42 12.53 6.55
C ILE A 70 -16.26 14.05 6.79
N ASN A 71 -17.08 14.88 6.14
CA ASN A 71 -17.06 16.34 6.27
C ASN A 71 -15.67 16.97 6.03
N GLN A 72 -15.01 16.58 4.94
CA GLN A 72 -13.69 17.09 4.53
C GLN A 72 -13.75 17.84 3.18
N ALA A 73 -12.70 18.62 2.89
CA ALA A 73 -12.52 19.26 1.60
C ALA A 73 -12.48 18.23 0.44
N PRO A 74 -12.81 18.63 -0.81
CA PRO A 74 -12.87 17.70 -1.93
C PRO A 74 -11.55 16.97 -2.21
N TRP A 75 -11.61 15.64 -2.25
CA TRP A 75 -10.53 14.76 -2.70
C TRP A 75 -11.10 13.45 -3.28
N THR A 76 -10.24 12.71 -3.99
CA THR A 76 -10.50 11.43 -4.64
C THR A 76 -9.53 10.34 -4.17
N LEU A 77 -9.81 9.07 -4.50
CA LEU A 77 -8.86 7.97 -4.23
C LEU A 77 -7.52 8.12 -4.96
N HIS A 78 -7.47 8.92 -6.04
CA HIS A 78 -6.22 9.19 -6.73
C HIS A 78 -5.32 10.13 -5.91
N ASP A 79 -5.91 11.11 -5.23
CA ASP A 79 -5.19 12.02 -4.35
C ASP A 79 -4.56 11.27 -3.18
N ILE A 80 -5.26 10.27 -2.61
CA ILE A 80 -4.68 9.36 -1.59
C ILE A 80 -3.42 8.65 -2.14
N ARG A 81 -3.46 8.17 -3.39
CA ARG A 81 -2.30 7.52 -4.01
C ARG A 81 -1.16 8.51 -4.22
N HIS A 82 -1.44 9.74 -4.65
CA HIS A 82 -0.41 10.77 -4.80
C HIS A 82 0.23 11.12 -3.45
N THR A 83 -0.57 11.32 -2.41
CA THR A 83 -0.06 11.55 -1.05
C THR A 83 0.83 10.40 -0.59
N PHE A 84 0.40 9.14 -0.79
CA PHE A 84 1.21 7.97 -0.46
C PHE A 84 2.57 7.97 -1.21
N THR A 85 2.56 8.22 -2.53
CA THR A 85 3.78 8.30 -3.34
C THR A 85 4.71 9.41 -2.88
N THR A 86 4.20 10.64 -2.75
CA THR A 86 4.99 11.81 -2.35
C THR A 86 5.60 11.60 -0.98
N MET A 87 4.79 11.20 0.01
CA MET A 87 5.28 11.00 1.38
C MET A 87 6.35 9.91 1.46
N LEU A 88 6.20 8.78 0.76
CA LEU A 88 7.24 7.76 0.76
C LEU A 88 8.54 8.23 0.12
N ASN A 89 8.46 9.00 -0.96
CA ASN A 89 9.65 9.61 -1.57
C ASN A 89 10.32 10.61 -0.61
N ASP A 90 9.54 11.45 0.08
CA ASP A 90 10.06 12.41 1.06
C ASP A 90 10.69 11.72 2.28
N LEU A 91 10.20 10.52 2.63
CA LEU A 91 10.79 9.65 3.65
C LEU A 91 12.05 8.90 3.17
N GLY A 92 12.49 9.13 1.92
CA GLY A 92 13.71 8.55 1.37
C GLY A 92 13.55 7.11 0.86
N VAL A 93 12.32 6.62 0.66
CA VAL A 93 12.10 5.32 0.03
C VAL A 93 12.48 5.43 -1.45
N ASP A 94 13.24 4.45 -1.94
CA ASP A 94 13.65 4.42 -3.34
C ASP A 94 12.45 4.49 -4.30
N PRO A 95 12.47 5.36 -5.33
CA PRO A 95 11.35 5.55 -6.24
C PRO A 95 10.88 4.24 -6.89
N HIS A 96 11.81 3.33 -7.20
CA HIS A 96 11.46 2.04 -7.80
C HIS A 96 10.65 1.14 -6.86
N ILE A 97 10.82 1.24 -5.54
CA ILE A 97 10.03 0.54 -4.53
C ILE A 97 8.62 1.15 -4.46
N VAL A 98 8.53 2.48 -4.44
CA VAL A 98 7.25 3.21 -4.43
C VAL A 98 6.42 2.87 -5.67
N GLU A 99 7.03 2.86 -6.86
CA GLU A 99 6.38 2.50 -8.12
C GLU A 99 5.88 1.05 -8.12
N GLN A 100 6.63 0.10 -7.54
CA GLN A 100 6.16 -1.27 -7.40
C GLN A 100 5.00 -1.40 -6.40
N LEU A 101 4.99 -0.62 -5.31
CA LEU A 101 3.88 -0.60 -4.34
C LEU A 101 2.60 -0.03 -4.95
N THR A 102 2.70 0.99 -5.81
CA THR A 102 1.56 1.59 -6.53
C THR A 102 1.16 0.83 -7.79
N ALA A 103 1.86 -0.27 -8.11
CA ALA A 103 1.66 -1.08 -9.32
C ALA A 103 1.79 -0.28 -10.61
N HIS A 104 2.63 0.75 -10.60
CA HIS A 104 3.06 1.44 -11.81
C HIS A 104 4.04 0.57 -12.59
N GLN A 105 4.07 0.76 -13.91
CA GLN A 105 5.04 0.06 -14.73
C GLN A 105 6.39 0.71 -14.60
N MET A 106 7.42 -0.09 -14.30
CA MET A 106 8.79 0.41 -14.27
C MET A 106 9.20 0.99 -15.64
N PRO A 107 9.88 2.14 -15.67
CA PRO A 107 10.30 2.79 -16.90
C PRO A 107 11.52 2.07 -17.52
N GLY A 108 11.57 2.08 -18.86
CA GLY A 108 12.75 1.68 -19.64
C GLY A 108 13.25 0.25 -19.39
N MET A 109 14.58 0.10 -19.37
CA MET A 109 15.27 -1.20 -19.25
C MET A 109 15.02 -1.91 -17.93
N GLN A 110 14.67 -1.20 -16.86
CA GLN A 110 14.39 -1.83 -15.56
C GLN A 110 13.26 -2.86 -15.67
N ARG A 111 12.29 -2.65 -16.55
CA ARG A 111 11.22 -3.62 -16.82
C ARG A 111 11.72 -4.97 -17.30
N VAL A 112 12.81 -4.99 -18.06
CA VAL A 112 13.32 -6.20 -18.72
C VAL A 112 14.17 -7.03 -17.76
N TYR A 113 14.93 -6.38 -16.86
CA TYR A 113 15.92 -7.07 -16.02
C TYR A 113 15.55 -7.14 -14.53
N ASN A 114 14.66 -6.28 -14.05
CA ASN A 114 14.31 -6.24 -12.64
C ASN A 114 13.19 -7.23 -12.31
N HIS A 115 13.59 -8.47 -12.00
CA HIS A 115 12.68 -9.53 -11.56
C HIS A 115 12.53 -9.59 -10.03
N SER A 116 13.22 -8.73 -9.28
CA SER A 116 13.15 -8.73 -7.83
C SER A 116 11.79 -8.22 -7.37
N ARG A 117 11.23 -8.90 -6.36
CA ARG A 117 9.98 -8.50 -5.70
C ARG A 117 10.20 -7.44 -4.63
N TYR A 118 11.46 -7.24 -4.19
CA TYR A 118 11.87 -6.34 -3.11
C TYR A 118 10.97 -6.40 -1.87
N LEU A 119 10.63 -7.61 -1.41
CA LEU A 119 9.66 -7.77 -0.33
C LEU A 119 10.11 -7.08 0.96
N ASP A 120 11.39 -7.14 1.30
CA ASP A 120 11.90 -6.51 2.52
C ASP A 120 11.86 -4.98 2.42
N ALA A 121 12.42 -4.40 1.35
CA ALA A 121 12.35 -2.95 1.13
C ALA A 121 10.91 -2.42 1.04
N LYS A 122 9.98 -3.18 0.45
CA LYS A 122 8.55 -2.86 0.46
C LYS A 122 7.95 -2.92 1.85
N ARG A 123 8.34 -3.90 2.66
CA ARG A 123 7.88 -4.03 4.05
C ARG A 123 8.35 -2.84 4.87
N ASP A 124 9.62 -2.47 4.76
CA ASP A 124 10.15 -1.29 5.45
C ASP A 124 9.46 0.00 4.99
N ALA A 125 9.22 0.17 3.68
CA ALA A 125 8.46 1.31 3.16
C ALA A 125 7.02 1.38 3.73
N LEU A 126 6.32 0.25 3.80
CA LEU A 126 4.97 0.20 4.35
C LEU A 126 4.96 0.41 5.88
N ASN A 127 5.98 -0.05 6.60
CA ASN A 127 6.14 0.24 8.02
C ASN A 127 6.37 1.74 8.24
N LEU A 128 7.27 2.38 7.47
CA LEU A 128 7.49 3.84 7.52
C LEU A 128 6.20 4.61 7.24
N TRP A 129 5.37 4.13 6.32
CA TRP A 129 4.07 4.73 6.04
C TRP A 129 3.12 4.65 7.25
N VAL A 130 3.03 3.48 7.89
CA VAL A 130 2.17 3.33 9.09
C VAL A 130 2.67 4.20 10.23
N ASP A 131 3.98 4.18 10.52
CA ASP A 131 4.59 5.03 11.55
C ASP A 131 4.27 6.51 11.28
N ARG A 132 4.36 6.94 10.02
CA ARG A 132 4.00 8.32 9.64
C ARG A 132 2.53 8.64 9.89
N LEU A 133 1.62 7.72 9.59
CA LEU A 133 0.20 7.90 9.87
C LEU A 133 -0.11 7.99 11.37
N GLU A 134 0.55 7.16 12.18
CA GLU A 134 0.40 7.20 13.64
C GLU A 134 0.86 8.54 14.22
N LEU A 135 1.98 9.09 13.73
CA LEU A 135 2.45 10.42 14.12
C LEU A 135 1.46 11.52 13.75
N LEU A 136 0.91 11.47 12.53
CA LEU A 136 -0.09 12.44 12.05
C LEU A 136 -1.41 12.34 12.84
N GLN A 137 -1.82 11.12 13.23
CA GLN A 137 -3.04 10.89 14.00
C GLN A 137 -2.93 11.44 15.42
N ASN A 138 -1.77 11.27 16.05
CA ASN A 138 -1.55 11.68 17.44
C ASN A 138 -1.25 13.18 17.60
N ASN A 139 -1.16 13.93 16.49
CA ASN A 139 -0.90 15.38 16.45
C ASN A 139 0.36 15.79 17.24
N ASP A 140 1.33 14.88 17.37
CA ASP A 140 2.61 15.17 18.00
C ASP A 140 3.48 15.91 16.98
N GLU A 141 3.49 17.24 17.02
CA GLU A 141 4.53 18.10 16.40
C GLU A 141 5.90 17.91 17.08
N LYS A 142 6.18 16.74 17.66
CA LYS A 142 7.54 16.41 18.06
C LYS A 142 8.29 16.08 16.79
N ILE A 143 9.39 16.79 16.54
CA ILE A 143 10.37 16.46 15.52
C ILE A 143 10.81 15.01 15.77
N VAL A 144 10.15 14.05 15.11
CA VAL A 144 10.59 12.67 15.10
C VAL A 144 11.72 12.64 14.09
N VAL A 145 12.94 12.63 14.61
CA VAL A 145 14.10 12.22 13.82
C VAL A 145 13.82 10.77 13.41
N MET A 146 13.31 10.59 12.21
CA MET A 146 13.21 9.27 11.60
C MET A 146 14.65 8.85 11.32
N THR A 147 15.22 8.16 12.30
CA THR A 147 16.59 7.66 12.20
C THR A 147 16.64 6.75 10.97
N PRO A 148 17.47 7.04 9.96
CA PRO A 148 17.61 6.14 8.83
C PRO A 148 18.02 4.78 9.39
N ARG A 149 17.29 3.71 9.06
CA ARG A 149 17.80 2.35 9.27
C ARG A 149 19.04 2.23 8.39
N ILE A 150 20.21 2.37 9.01
CA ILE A 150 21.48 2.10 8.35
C ILE A 150 21.50 0.61 8.05
N TYR A 151 21.27 0.25 6.80
CA TYR A 151 21.61 -1.08 6.32
C TYR A 151 23.12 -1.21 6.39
N PRO A 152 23.68 -2.22 7.08
CA PRO A 152 25.10 -2.49 7.00
C PRO A 152 25.43 -2.76 5.53
N GLN A 153 26.28 -1.91 4.95
CA GLN A 153 26.94 -2.19 3.70
C GLN A 153 27.83 -3.41 3.96
N ASN A 154 27.41 -4.58 3.48
CA ASN A 154 28.29 -5.74 3.47
C ASN A 154 29.40 -5.47 2.46
N SER A 155 30.61 -5.38 3.02
CA SER A 155 31.98 -5.35 2.45
C SER A 155 32.13 -5.74 0.99
#